data_AF-A0A6B3GBD1-F1
#
_entry.id   AF-A0A6B3GBD1-F1
#
_cell.length_a   1.000
_cell.length_b   1.000
_cell.length_c   1.000
_cell.angle_alpha   90.00
_cell.angle_beta   90.00
_cell.angle_gamma   90.00
#
_symmetry.space_group_name_H-M   'P 1'
#
loop_
_entity.id
_entity.type
_entity.pdbx_description
1 polymer ?
#
loop_
_entity_poly.entity_id
_entity_poly.type
_entity_poly.pdbx_seq_one_letter_code
_entity_poly.pdbx_strand_id
1 'polypeptide(L)'
;ASRRLINVLWAGLALVGVVLLGGGGFDRLDPVGAAFALGAGAMWAAYIVFSARTGRRFPQADGLALAMVVAAVLSLPLGIIESGAKLTVPSTVALGAAVAVLSSVLPYTLELMALRRLPAPTFAVMMSLEPAIAAGAGFLILDQALSTTDALAIALVIGASIGAVRSRSGSAPRREA
;
A
#
# COMPACT_ATOMS: atom_id res chain seq x y z
N ALA A 1 -0.28 24.29 -15.48
CA ALA A 1 -0.65 23.26 -16.47
C ALA A 1 0.41 22.18 -16.65
N SER A 2 1.66 22.53 -17.00
CA SER A 2 2.74 21.56 -17.30
C SER A 2 3.02 20.51 -16.19
N ARG A 3 3.02 20.92 -14.90
CA ARG A 3 3.17 19.99 -13.76
C ARG A 3 1.98 19.05 -13.53
N ARG A 4 0.78 19.42 -14.01
CA ARG A 4 -0.41 18.56 -13.92
C ARG A 4 -0.32 17.46 -14.99
N LEU A 5 0.19 17.80 -16.18
CA LEU A 5 0.47 16.84 -17.24
C LEU A 5 1.52 15.80 -16.84
N ILE A 6 2.65 16.21 -16.24
CA ILE A 6 3.69 15.26 -15.85
C ILE A 6 3.21 14.26 -14.79
N ASN A 7 2.35 14.70 -13.86
CA ASN A 7 1.77 13.80 -12.86
C ASN A 7 0.77 12.82 -13.49
N VAL A 8 0.00 13.25 -14.49
CA VAL A 8 -0.88 12.36 -15.27
C VAL A 8 -0.06 11.36 -16.08
N LEU A 9 1.07 11.78 -16.65
CA LEU A 9 1.99 10.90 -17.35
C LEU A 9 2.53 9.81 -16.43
N TRP A 10 3.01 10.17 -15.23
CA TRP A 10 3.49 9.20 -14.25
C TRP A 10 2.38 8.25 -13.77
N ALA A 11 1.18 8.77 -13.53
CA ALA A 11 0.02 7.94 -13.19
C ALA A 11 -0.34 6.96 -14.31
N GLY A 12 -0.28 7.41 -15.58
CA GLY A 12 -0.48 6.56 -16.75
C GLY A 12 0.58 5.47 -16.87
N LEU A 13 1.85 5.80 -16.61
CA LEU A 13 2.95 4.83 -16.64
C LEU A 13 2.78 3.75 -15.56
N ALA A 14 2.40 4.16 -14.34
CA ALA A 14 2.08 3.22 -13.26
C ALA A 14 0.89 2.32 -13.63
N LEU A 15 -0.16 2.88 -14.23
CA LEU A 15 -1.32 2.12 -14.69
C LEU A 15 -0.93 1.06 -15.73
N VAL A 16 -0.08 1.41 -16.69
CA VAL A 16 0.43 0.44 -17.69
C VAL A 16 1.20 -0.68 -17.00
N GLY A 17 2.07 -0.37 -16.05
CA GLY A 17 2.78 -1.39 -15.27
C GLY A 17 1.83 -2.33 -14.52
N VAL A 18 0.81 -1.79 -13.84
CA VAL A 18 -0.20 -2.59 -13.13
C VAL A 18 -1.01 -3.49 -14.08
N VAL A 19 -1.39 -2.97 -15.25
CA VAL A 19 -2.11 -3.77 -16.26
C VAL A 19 -1.25 -4.92 -16.80
N LEU A 20 0.04 -4.69 -17.01
CA LEU A 20 0.98 -5.73 -17.42
C LEU A 20 1.12 -6.83 -16.37
N LEU A 21 1.20 -6.45 -15.08
CA LEU A 21 1.21 -7.39 -13.94
C LEU A 21 -0.09 -8.23 -13.86
N GLY A 22 -1.21 -7.71 -14.33
CA GLY A 22 -2.49 -8.43 -14.37
C GLY A 22 -2.55 -9.57 -15.40
N GLY A 23 -1.51 -9.76 -16.23
CA GLY A 23 -1.40 -10.87 -17.17
C GLY A 23 -2.19 -10.72 -18.49
N GLY A 24 -2.95 -9.62 -18.66
CA GLY A 24 -3.68 -9.29 -19.88
C GLY A 24 -4.93 -10.16 -20.12
N GLY A 25 -6.00 -9.53 -20.63
CA GLY A 25 -7.24 -10.20 -21.00
C GLY A 25 -8.45 -9.65 -20.25
N PHE A 26 -9.31 -8.91 -20.95
CA PHE A 26 -10.60 -8.46 -20.41
C PHE A 26 -11.69 -9.54 -20.53
N ASP A 27 -11.40 -10.63 -21.23
CA ASP A 27 -12.36 -11.72 -21.49
C ASP A 27 -12.76 -12.50 -20.22
N ARG A 28 -11.98 -12.36 -19.15
CA ARG A 28 -12.24 -12.96 -17.83
C ARG A 28 -12.58 -11.91 -16.76
N LEU A 29 -12.85 -10.67 -17.17
CA LEU A 29 -13.11 -9.59 -16.23
C LEU A 29 -14.51 -9.74 -15.64
N ASP A 30 -14.59 -10.12 -14.36
CA ASP A 30 -15.84 -10.10 -13.61
C ASP A 30 -16.21 -8.65 -13.25
N PRO A 31 -17.36 -8.12 -13.72
CA PRO A 31 -17.78 -6.76 -13.39
C PRO A 31 -17.95 -6.51 -11.89
N VAL A 32 -18.31 -7.54 -11.12
CA VAL A 32 -18.47 -7.42 -9.67
C VAL A 32 -17.11 -7.28 -9.00
N GLY A 33 -16.15 -8.14 -9.33
CA GLY A 33 -14.75 -7.99 -8.89
C GLY A 33 -14.14 -6.64 -9.29
N ALA A 34 -14.41 -6.15 -10.50
CA ALA A 34 -13.96 -4.84 -10.95
C ALA A 34 -14.56 -3.69 -10.11
N ALA A 35 -15.85 -3.77 -9.78
CA ALA A 35 -16.51 -2.80 -8.90
C ALA A 35 -15.90 -2.82 -7.49
N PHE A 36 -15.59 -3.99 -6.94
CA PHE A 36 -14.88 -4.12 -5.66
C PHE A 36 -13.47 -3.55 -5.71
N ALA A 37 -12.71 -3.80 -6.77
CA ALA A 37 -11.36 -3.25 -6.94
C ALA A 37 -11.36 -1.71 -7.01
N LEU A 38 -12.31 -1.14 -7.77
CA LEU A 38 -12.50 0.31 -7.83
C LEU A 38 -12.94 0.89 -6.48
N GLY A 39 -13.84 0.20 -5.78
CA GLY A 39 -14.27 0.57 -4.42
C GLY A 39 -13.12 0.55 -3.42
N ALA A 40 -12.27 -0.49 -3.46
CA ALA A 40 -11.07 -0.60 -2.64
C ALA A 40 -10.10 0.55 -2.94
N GLY A 41 -9.85 0.86 -4.20
CA GLY A 41 -9.02 2.01 -4.60
C GLY A 41 -9.58 3.35 -4.12
N ALA A 42 -10.89 3.56 -4.22
CA ALA A 42 -11.55 4.77 -3.72
C ALA A 42 -11.45 4.89 -2.19
N MET A 43 -11.65 3.79 -1.46
CA MET A 43 -11.46 3.76 -0.01
C MET A 43 -10.00 4.02 0.38
N TRP A 44 -9.03 3.49 -0.36
CA TRP A 44 -7.62 3.76 -0.13
C TRP A 44 -7.29 5.25 -0.32
N ALA A 45 -7.81 5.88 -1.39
CA ALA A 45 -7.65 7.32 -1.61
C ALA A 45 -8.30 8.15 -0.49
N ALA A 46 -9.51 7.76 -0.06
CA ALA A 46 -10.18 8.39 1.08
C ALA A 46 -9.36 8.25 2.38
N TYR A 47 -8.81 7.06 2.63
CA TYR A 47 -7.92 6.77 3.75
C TYR A 47 -6.70 7.69 3.75
N ILE A 48 -6.00 7.87 2.62
CA ILE A 48 -4.85 8.79 2.54
C ILE A 48 -5.27 10.21 2.94
N VAL A 49 -6.38 10.72 2.38
CA VAL A 49 -6.83 12.10 2.64
C VAL A 49 -7.25 12.29 4.09
N PHE A 50 -8.00 11.33 4.66
CA PHE A 50 -8.44 11.41 6.04
C PHE A 50 -7.27 11.18 7.02
N SER A 51 -6.39 10.23 6.76
CA SER A 51 -5.19 9.97 7.57
C SER A 51 -4.29 11.20 7.65
N ALA A 52 -4.07 11.90 6.53
CA ALA A 52 -3.33 13.15 6.51
C ALA A 52 -3.99 14.27 7.36
N ARG A 53 -5.33 14.30 7.45
CA ARG A 53 -6.07 15.25 8.31
C ARG A 53 -5.99 14.85 9.78
N THR A 54 -6.14 13.56 10.09
CA THR A 54 -6.09 12.99 11.44
C THR A 54 -4.69 13.14 12.04
N GLY A 55 -3.62 12.89 11.27
CA GLY A 55 -2.23 13.05 11.71
C GLY A 55 -1.85 14.49 12.07
N ARG A 56 -2.60 15.50 11.61
CA ARG A 56 -2.42 16.91 12.04
C ARG A 56 -3.16 17.24 13.34
N ARG A 57 -4.11 16.39 13.75
CA ARG A 57 -5.03 16.62 14.88
C ARG A 57 -4.68 15.76 16.09
N PHE A 58 -4.07 14.61 15.88
CA PHE A 58 -3.58 13.70 16.93
C PHE A 58 -2.04 13.66 16.93
N PRO A 59 -1.37 14.13 17.99
CA PRO A 59 0.10 14.16 18.07
C PRO A 59 0.78 12.78 18.21
N GLN A 60 0.00 11.74 18.54
CA GLN A 60 0.48 10.41 18.96
C GLN A 60 -0.22 9.28 18.20
N ALA A 61 0.22 8.04 18.44
CA ALA A 61 -0.32 6.82 17.83
C ALA A 61 -1.79 6.52 18.20
N ASP A 62 -2.39 7.31 19.09
CA ASP A 62 -3.77 7.17 19.56
C ASP A 62 -4.79 7.18 18.41
N GLY A 63 -4.54 8.00 17.38
CA GLY A 63 -5.38 8.02 16.17
C GLY A 63 -5.34 6.71 15.39
N LEU A 64 -4.16 6.07 15.31
CA LEU A 64 -4.01 4.75 14.69
C LEU A 64 -4.63 3.66 15.57
N ALA A 65 -4.42 3.71 16.88
CA ALA A 65 -5.02 2.75 17.81
C ALA A 65 -6.55 2.76 17.73
N LEU A 66 -7.17 3.94 17.71
CA LEU A 66 -8.62 4.07 17.54
C LEU A 66 -9.09 3.53 16.18
N ALA A 67 -8.37 3.86 15.10
CA ALA A 67 -8.68 3.34 13.77
C ALA A 67 -8.60 1.81 13.72
N MET A 68 -7.60 1.21 14.37
CA MET A 68 -7.45 -0.24 14.49
C MET A 68 -8.58 -0.88 15.29
N VAL A 69 -9.06 -0.25 16.37
CA VAL A 69 -10.22 -0.72 17.13
C VAL A 69 -11.47 -0.70 16.28
N VAL A 70 -11.73 0.41 15.57
CA VAL A 70 -12.88 0.51 14.67
C VAL A 70 -12.80 -0.53 13.56
N ALA A 71 -11.63 -0.69 12.93
CA ALA A 71 -11.40 -1.71 11.91
C ALA A 71 -11.64 -3.12 12.45
N ALA A 72 -11.14 -3.44 13.65
CA ALA A 72 -11.37 -4.72 14.31
C ALA A 72 -12.86 -4.96 14.57
N VAL A 73 -13.59 -3.99 15.14
CA VAL A 73 -15.03 -4.14 15.41
C VAL A 73 -15.84 -4.35 14.13
N LEU A 74 -15.48 -3.69 13.04
CA LEU A 74 -16.18 -3.81 11.76
C LEU A 74 -15.83 -5.10 11.00
N SER A 75 -14.57 -5.57 11.09
CA SER A 75 -14.10 -6.75 10.36
C SER A 75 -14.28 -8.06 11.12
N LEU A 76 -14.25 -8.04 12.46
CA LEU A 76 -14.34 -9.23 13.29
C LEU A 76 -15.61 -10.06 13.06
N PRO A 77 -16.82 -9.47 12.93
CA PRO A 77 -18.02 -10.24 12.63
C PRO A 77 -17.93 -10.97 11.30
N LEU A 78 -17.41 -10.30 10.27
CA LEU A 78 -17.22 -10.90 8.94
C LEU A 78 -16.21 -12.05 9.01
N GLY A 79 -15.09 -11.85 9.71
CA GLY A 79 -14.08 -12.89 9.92
C GLY A 79 -14.62 -14.10 10.68
N ILE A 80 -15.49 -13.90 11.67
CA ILE A 80 -16.15 -14.99 12.41
C ILE A 80 -17.12 -15.77 11.51
N ILE A 81 -17.94 -15.06 10.73
CA ILE A 81 -18.91 -15.68 9.81
C ILE A 81 -18.19 -16.51 8.75
N GLU A 82 -17.12 -15.98 8.15
CA GLU A 82 -16.38 -16.67 7.09
C GLU A 82 -15.51 -17.82 7.62
N SER A 83 -14.90 -17.66 8.79
CA SER A 83 -13.97 -18.66 9.33
C SER A 83 -14.67 -19.80 10.09
N GLY A 84 -15.84 -19.53 10.68
CA GLY A 84 -16.67 -20.52 11.40
C GLY A 84 -15.87 -21.35 12.41
N ALA A 85 -15.99 -22.68 12.32
CA ALA A 85 -15.33 -23.62 13.23
C ALA A 85 -13.79 -23.61 13.16
N LYS A 86 -13.17 -23.00 12.14
CA LYS A 86 -11.69 -22.92 12.09
C LYS A 86 -11.12 -22.07 13.23
N LEU A 87 -11.90 -21.15 13.79
CA LEU A 87 -11.49 -20.31 14.92
C LEU A 87 -11.46 -21.07 16.25
N THR A 88 -12.06 -22.27 16.34
CA THR A 88 -11.98 -23.09 17.56
C THR A 88 -10.67 -23.88 17.65
N VAL A 89 -9.87 -23.89 16.58
CA VAL A 89 -8.58 -24.57 16.55
C VAL A 89 -7.51 -23.62 17.10
N PRO A 90 -6.85 -23.94 18.23
CA PRO A 90 -5.89 -23.04 18.85
C PRO A 90 -4.71 -22.68 17.95
N SER A 91 -4.24 -23.61 17.10
CA SER A 91 -3.14 -23.35 16.17
C SER A 91 -3.52 -22.34 15.08
N THR A 92 -4.76 -22.36 14.59
CA THR A 92 -5.25 -21.38 13.61
C THR A 92 -5.30 -19.98 14.21
N VAL A 93 -5.77 -19.85 15.46
CA VAL A 93 -5.77 -18.57 16.17
C VAL A 93 -4.34 -18.09 16.45
N ALA A 94 -3.46 -18.99 16.87
CA ALA A 94 -2.05 -18.67 17.13
C ALA A 94 -1.33 -18.19 15.85
N LEU A 95 -1.52 -18.87 14.72
CA LEU A 95 -0.96 -18.46 13.44
C LEU A 95 -1.56 -17.13 12.96
N GLY A 96 -2.88 -16.94 13.09
CA GLY A 96 -3.54 -15.68 12.77
C GLY A 96 -3.00 -14.52 13.61
N ALA A 97 -2.80 -14.74 14.92
CA ALA A 97 -2.19 -13.77 15.81
C ALA A 97 -0.74 -13.46 15.43
N ALA A 98 0.05 -14.49 15.10
CA ALA A 98 1.42 -14.30 14.62
C ALA A 98 1.47 -13.46 13.33
N VAL A 99 0.60 -13.76 12.36
CA VAL A 99 0.47 -12.98 11.13
C VAL A 99 0.05 -11.54 11.44
N ALA A 100 -0.93 -11.32 12.32
CA ALA A 100 -1.37 -9.97 12.69
C ALA A 100 -0.24 -9.14 13.34
N VAL A 101 0.54 -9.75 14.23
CA VAL A 101 1.67 -9.10 14.89
C VAL A 101 2.79 -8.80 13.90
N LEU A 102 3.20 -9.79 13.10
CA LEU A 102 4.34 -9.67 12.19
C LEU A 102 4.04 -8.81 10.96
N SER A 103 2.81 -8.79 10.46
CA SER A 103 2.44 -8.06 9.22
C SER A 103 1.83 -6.68 9.46
N SER A 104 1.21 -6.44 10.62
CA SER A 104 0.52 -5.18 10.89
C SER A 104 1.14 -4.43 12.07
N VAL A 105 1.13 -5.02 13.27
CA VAL A 105 1.56 -4.30 14.49
C VAL A 105 3.03 -3.88 14.40
N LEU A 106 3.91 -4.83 14.10
CA LEU A 106 5.35 -4.57 14.01
C LEU A 106 5.66 -3.60 12.84
N PRO A 107 5.18 -3.82 11.60
CA PRO A 107 5.45 -2.91 10.49
C PRO A 107 4.92 -1.51 10.71
N TYR A 108 3.68 -1.32 11.17
CA TYR A 108 3.14 0.02 11.44
C TYR A 108 3.91 0.74 12.55
N THR A 109 4.36 0.02 13.58
CA THR A 109 5.17 0.61 14.64
C THR A 109 6.53 1.08 14.10
N LEU A 110 7.19 0.25 13.30
CA LEU A 110 8.45 0.60 12.63
C LEU A 110 8.27 1.78 11.66
N GLU A 111 7.19 1.79 10.88
CA GLU A 111 6.86 2.86 9.93
C GLU A 111 6.66 4.19 10.65
N LEU A 112 5.88 4.22 11.74
CA LEU A 112 5.69 5.41 12.57
C LEU A 112 7.00 5.90 13.18
N MET A 113 7.87 4.99 13.63
CA MET A 113 9.20 5.36 14.11
C MET A 113 10.09 5.92 13.00
N ALA A 114 10.04 5.34 11.80
CA ALA A 114 10.78 5.80 10.63
C ALA A 114 10.34 7.20 10.21
N LEU A 115 9.02 7.45 10.12
CA LEU A 115 8.46 8.78 9.83
C LEU A 115 8.91 9.86 10.82
N ARG A 116 9.13 9.48 12.08
CA ARG A 116 9.58 10.40 13.13
C ARG A 116 11.09 10.67 13.11
N ARG A 117 11.89 9.78 12.54
CA ARG A 117 13.36 9.85 12.59
C ARG A 117 14.00 10.22 11.25
N LEU A 118 13.34 9.93 10.13
CA LEU A 118 13.89 10.13 8.78
C LEU A 118 13.33 11.41 8.14
N PRO A 119 14.15 12.14 7.36
CA PRO A 119 13.65 13.18 6.47
C PRO A 119 12.65 12.61 5.46
N ALA A 120 11.57 13.36 5.18
CA ALA A 120 10.50 12.93 4.26
C ALA A 120 10.99 12.45 2.87
N PRO A 121 12.03 13.05 2.24
CA PRO A 121 12.55 12.55 0.97
C PRO A 121 13.17 11.14 1.09
N THR A 122 13.89 10.86 2.18
CA THR A 122 14.51 9.55 2.41
C THR A 122 13.43 8.48 2.63
N PHE A 123 12.42 8.80 3.44
CA PHE A 123 11.28 7.90 3.66
C PHE A 123 10.56 7.60 2.34
N ALA A 124 10.28 8.63 1.52
CA ALA A 124 9.63 8.45 0.22
C ALA A 124 10.43 7.55 -0.75
N VAL A 125 11.77 7.62 -0.71
CA VAL A 125 12.62 6.71 -1.49
C VAL A 125 12.51 5.28 -0.98
N MET A 126 12.51 5.06 0.34
CA MET A 126 12.32 3.71 0.90
C MET A 126 10.96 3.11 0.52
N MET A 127 9.87 3.88 0.61
CA MET A 127 8.54 3.42 0.19
C MET A 127 8.51 3.06 -1.31
N SER A 128 9.27 3.77 -2.15
CA SER A 128 9.32 3.44 -3.59
C SER A 128 10.03 2.11 -3.91
N LEU A 129 10.78 1.55 -2.95
CA LEU A 129 11.45 0.25 -3.09
C LEU A 129 10.54 -0.92 -2.68
N GLU A 130 9.38 -0.68 -2.06
CA GLU A 130 8.46 -1.73 -1.64
C GLU A 130 8.09 -2.71 -2.76
N PRO A 131 7.78 -2.28 -4.01
CA PRO A 131 7.44 -3.21 -5.09
C PRO A 131 8.60 -4.16 -5.43
N ALA A 132 9.84 -3.68 -5.37
CA ALA A 132 11.02 -4.50 -5.63
C ALA A 132 11.25 -5.53 -4.52
N ILE A 133 11.08 -5.12 -3.25
CA ILE A 133 11.23 -6.01 -2.10
C ILE A 133 10.12 -7.06 -2.10
N ALA A 134 8.87 -6.67 -2.39
CA ALA A 134 7.73 -7.57 -2.48
C ALA A 134 7.94 -8.63 -3.58
N ALA A 135 8.38 -8.21 -4.77
CA ALA A 135 8.68 -9.13 -5.86
C ALA A 135 9.85 -10.08 -5.53
N GLY A 136 10.92 -9.55 -4.91
CA GLY A 136 12.05 -10.36 -4.47
C GLY A 136 11.67 -11.38 -3.39
N ALA A 137 10.82 -11.00 -2.45
CA ALA A 137 10.27 -11.91 -1.45
C ALA A 137 9.37 -12.98 -2.09
N GLY A 138 8.54 -12.61 -3.07
CA GLY A 138 7.75 -13.57 -3.85
C GLY A 138 8.61 -14.59 -4.59
N PHE A 139 9.69 -14.14 -5.22
CA PHE A 139 10.65 -15.03 -5.89
C PHE A 139 11.37 -15.95 -4.88
N LEU A 140 11.93 -15.40 -3.80
CA LEU A 140 12.77 -16.16 -2.86
C LEU A 140 12.00 -17.06 -1.90
N ILE A 141 10.81 -16.64 -1.47
CA ILE A 141 10.03 -17.31 -0.43
C ILE A 141 8.93 -18.17 -1.04
N LEU A 142 8.29 -17.72 -2.13
CA LEU A 142 7.18 -18.43 -2.79
C LEU A 142 7.60 -19.15 -4.09
N ASP A 143 8.88 -19.11 -4.47
CA ASP A 143 9.43 -19.71 -5.70
C ASP A 143 8.70 -19.25 -6.98
N GLN A 144 8.22 -18.00 -6.98
CA GLN A 144 7.50 -17.43 -8.11
C GLN A 144 8.46 -17.07 -9.25
N ALA A 145 8.35 -17.74 -10.39
CA ALA A 145 9.11 -17.40 -11.58
C ALA A 145 8.73 -15.99 -12.07
N LEU A 146 9.62 -15.02 -11.87
CA LEU A 146 9.47 -13.67 -12.39
C LEU A 146 9.70 -13.70 -13.90
N SER A 147 8.63 -13.49 -14.68
CA SER A 147 8.77 -13.34 -16.12
C SER A 147 9.45 -12.01 -16.46
N THR A 148 10.02 -11.91 -17.65
CA THR A 148 10.55 -10.63 -18.18
C THR A 148 9.49 -9.54 -18.20
N THR A 149 8.22 -9.92 -18.41
CA THR A 149 7.07 -9.01 -18.39
C THR A 149 6.80 -8.48 -16.99
N ASP A 150 6.88 -9.32 -15.96
CA ASP A 150 6.69 -8.90 -14.56
C ASP A 150 7.80 -7.95 -14.11
N ALA A 151 9.05 -8.26 -14.48
CA ALA A 151 10.18 -7.39 -14.21
C ALA A 151 10.02 -6.00 -14.86
N LEU A 152 9.55 -5.96 -16.12
CA LEU A 152 9.26 -4.70 -16.82
C LEU A 152 8.12 -3.94 -16.15
N ALA A 153 7.04 -4.63 -15.77
CA ALA A 153 5.90 -4.06 -15.08
C ALA A 153 6.30 -3.40 -13.75
N ILE A 154 7.09 -4.10 -12.94
CA ILE A 154 7.64 -3.59 -11.68
C ILE A 154 8.53 -2.37 -11.93
N ALA A 155 9.42 -2.42 -12.93
CA ALA A 155 10.29 -1.30 -13.28
C ALA A 155 9.50 -0.04 -13.69
N LEU A 156 8.40 -0.22 -14.45
CA LEU A 156 7.50 0.88 -14.82
C LEU A 156 6.84 1.52 -13.59
N VAL A 157 6.34 0.71 -12.65
CA VAL A 157 5.70 1.20 -11.41
C VAL A 157 6.71 1.94 -10.52
N ILE A 158 7.91 1.39 -10.34
CA ILE A 158 8.97 2.02 -9.56
C ILE A 158 9.42 3.34 -10.23
N GLY A 159 9.68 3.31 -11.53
CA GLY A 159 10.06 4.49 -12.31
C GLY A 159 9.01 5.61 -12.23
N ALA A 160 7.73 5.25 -12.36
CA ALA A 160 6.61 6.18 -12.18
C ALA A 160 6.55 6.78 -10.78
N SER A 161 6.75 5.95 -9.75
CA SER A 161 6.73 6.39 -8.35
C SER A 161 7.87 7.37 -8.05
N ILE A 162 9.08 7.04 -8.47
CA ILE A 162 10.26 7.92 -8.33
C ILE A 162 10.05 9.23 -9.10
N GLY A 163 9.57 9.15 -10.35
CA GLY A 163 9.28 10.30 -11.20
C GLY A 163 8.26 11.25 -10.57
N ALA A 164 7.18 10.70 -10.01
CA ALA A 164 6.12 11.45 -9.32
C ALA A 164 6.58 12.07 -7.99
N VAL A 165 7.54 11.47 -7.29
CA VAL A 165 8.13 12.06 -6.07
C VAL A 165 9.08 13.20 -6.44
N ARG A 166 9.95 13.00 -7.42
CA ARG A 166 10.91 14.04 -7.87
C ARG A 166 10.21 15.25 -8.48
N SER A 167 9.15 15.05 -9.26
CA SER A 167 8.35 16.16 -9.82
C SER A 167 7.64 16.99 -8.75
N ARG A 168 7.33 16.40 -7.59
CA ARG A 168 6.74 17.08 -6.42
C ARG A 168 7.79 17.79 -5.55
N SER A 169 8.99 17.24 -5.42
CA SER A 169 10.08 17.79 -4.59
C SER A 169 10.63 19.13 -5.09
N GLY A 170 10.53 19.43 -6.40
CA GLY A 170 10.85 20.75 -6.98
C GLY A 170 9.91 21.91 -6.59
N SER A 171 9.24 21.79 -5.43
CA SER A 171 8.28 22.75 -4.85
C SER A 171 8.44 22.92 -3.34
N ALA A 172 9.56 22.48 -2.72
CA ALA A 172 9.87 22.98 -1.38
C ALA A 172 9.98 24.51 -1.47
N PRO A 173 9.14 25.29 -0.76
CA PRO A 173 9.35 26.71 -0.68
C PRO A 173 10.75 26.90 -0.10
N ARG A 174 11.59 27.63 -0.84
CA ARG A 174 12.83 28.18 -0.32
C ARG A 174 12.42 28.90 0.97
N ARG A 175 12.70 28.33 2.13
CA ARG A 175 12.63 29.07 3.39
C ARG A 175 13.73 30.12 3.25
N GLU A 176 13.33 31.30 2.81
CA GLU A 176 14.16 32.49 2.88
C GLU A 176 14.38 32.79 4.35
N ALA A 177 15.68 32.83 4.70
CA ALA A 177 16.37 33.39 5.86
C ALA A 177 15.63 33.46 7.20
#